data_AF-A0A250KW62-F1
#
_entry.id   AF-A0A250KW62-F1
#
_cell.length_a   1.000
_cell.length_b   1.000
_cell.length_c   1.000
_cell.angle_alpha   90.00
_cell.angle_beta   90.00
_cell.angle_gamma   90.00
#
_symmetry.space_group_name_H-M   'P 1'
#
loop_
_entity.id
_entity.type
_entity.pdbx_description
1 polymer ?
#
loop_
_entity_poly.entity_id
_entity_poly.type
_entity_poly.pdbx_seq_one_letter_code
_entity_poly.pdbx_strand_id
1 'polypeptide(L)'
;MTRGFNANTPLDNPHLSWVNGYHGFWEDLFGLPDVESHNQRIDANFGDSHRSNQTAAENGAEMGDLTSQASGAAGKNVTYATVLLGSNDACRDSVADLPTDGQFRERFEGGLDTLLTNLAAGATVQVVAIPNIIEVYNQGRVKQALGLVDCPDVWARSGNCGSVLSPQATDADRAFVLSRIVAYNRILREVTENKAAQNQDKFITFTDASFTYRFTQSELSNLDCFHSSWEGQKALSRETWNSGPFKQHQELD
;
A
#
# COMPACT_ATOMS: atom_id res chain seq x y z
N MET A 1 4.51 2.40 0.29
CA MET A 1 3.52 2.03 -0.77
C MET A 1 2.88 3.26 -1.40
N THR A 2 2.12 4.07 -0.66
CA THR A 2 1.32 5.19 -1.22
C THR A 2 2.08 6.50 -1.49
N ARG A 3 3.39 6.58 -1.22
CA ARG A 3 4.21 7.76 -1.55
C ARG A 3 4.93 7.65 -2.90
N GLY A 4 4.75 6.54 -3.62
CA GLY A 4 5.50 6.30 -4.86
C GLY A 4 7.02 6.22 -4.64
N PHE A 5 7.46 5.74 -3.48
CA PHE A 5 8.88 5.70 -3.15
C PHE A 5 9.65 4.86 -4.17
N ASN A 6 10.66 5.46 -4.80
CA ASN A 6 11.45 4.87 -5.87
C ASN A 6 10.62 4.39 -7.07
N ALA A 7 9.41 4.92 -7.29
CA ALA A 7 8.54 4.45 -8.37
C ALA A 7 9.10 4.77 -9.76
N ASN A 8 9.75 5.92 -9.92
CA ASN A 8 10.41 6.31 -11.17
C ASN A 8 11.77 6.99 -10.92
N THR A 9 11.86 7.84 -9.90
CA THR A 9 13.10 8.52 -9.48
C THR A 9 13.36 8.26 -7.99
N PRO A 10 14.60 8.45 -7.49
CA PRO A 10 14.90 8.21 -6.08
C PRO A 10 13.99 9.00 -5.14
N LEU A 11 13.69 8.41 -3.97
CA LEU A 11 12.81 8.97 -2.94
C LEU A 11 11.33 8.97 -3.35
N ASP A 12 10.50 9.71 -2.60
CA ASP A 12 9.06 9.77 -2.83
C ASP A 12 8.73 10.40 -4.19
N ASN A 13 7.80 9.79 -4.91
CA ASN A 13 7.20 10.35 -6.11
C ASN A 13 5.69 10.47 -5.90
N PRO A 14 5.20 11.50 -5.17
CA PRO A 14 3.80 11.57 -4.76
C PRO A 14 2.80 11.57 -5.93
N HIS A 15 3.18 12.14 -7.07
CA HIS A 15 2.37 12.13 -8.30
C HIS A 15 2.13 10.72 -8.86
N LEU A 16 3.01 9.75 -8.54
CA LEU A 16 2.92 8.34 -8.94
C LEU A 16 2.30 7.46 -7.84
N SER A 17 1.69 8.03 -6.82
CA SER A 17 0.96 7.27 -5.80
C SER A 17 -0.24 6.55 -6.42
N TRP A 18 -0.40 5.25 -6.17
CA TRP A 18 -1.57 4.47 -6.61
C TRP A 18 -2.93 5.00 -6.11
N VAL A 19 -2.95 5.89 -5.10
CA VAL A 19 -4.18 6.39 -4.45
C VAL A 19 -4.29 7.89 -4.64
N ASN A 20 -3.24 8.64 -4.30
CA ASN A 20 -3.25 10.11 -4.32
C ASN A 20 -2.49 10.71 -5.51
N GLY A 21 -2.07 9.88 -6.46
CA GLY A 21 -1.34 10.32 -7.64
C GLY A 21 -2.18 11.28 -8.49
N TYR A 22 -1.50 12.06 -9.31
CA TYR A 22 -2.12 12.99 -10.23
C TYR A 22 -1.27 13.06 -11.49
N HIS A 23 -1.93 13.39 -12.60
CA HIS A 23 -1.28 13.60 -13.89
C HIS A 23 -1.99 14.76 -14.57
N GLY A 24 -1.31 15.90 -14.66
CA GLY A 24 -1.83 17.11 -15.30
C GLY A 24 -0.94 17.56 -16.46
N PHE A 25 -1.14 18.82 -16.85
CA PHE A 25 -0.41 19.44 -17.97
C PHE A 25 1.12 19.30 -17.86
N TRP A 26 1.69 19.46 -16.66
CA TRP A 26 3.14 19.40 -16.48
C TRP A 26 3.68 17.98 -16.57
N GLU A 27 2.98 17.01 -15.97
CA GLU A 27 3.34 15.59 -16.08
C GLU A 27 3.33 15.13 -17.54
N ASP A 28 2.28 15.51 -18.28
CA ASP A 28 2.17 15.23 -19.71
C ASP A 28 3.28 15.93 -20.52
N LEU A 29 3.49 17.24 -20.30
CA LEU A 29 4.52 18.02 -21.00
C LEU A 29 5.93 17.44 -20.82
N PHE A 30 6.23 16.89 -19.65
CA PHE A 30 7.54 16.29 -19.35
C PHE A 30 7.59 14.78 -19.62
N GLY A 31 6.51 14.18 -20.12
CA GLY A 31 6.43 12.75 -20.40
C GLY A 31 6.59 11.89 -19.12
N LEU A 32 6.12 12.40 -17.98
CA LEU A 32 6.11 11.65 -16.73
C LEU A 32 5.05 10.53 -16.81
N PRO A 33 5.23 9.41 -16.11
CA PRO A 33 4.26 8.32 -16.17
C PRO A 33 2.89 8.71 -15.59
N ASP A 34 1.82 8.13 -16.15
CA ASP A 34 0.48 8.18 -15.56
C ASP A 34 0.15 6.87 -14.85
N VAL A 35 -0.22 6.97 -13.58
CA VAL A 35 -0.59 5.82 -12.74
C VAL A 35 -2.10 5.62 -12.63
N GLU A 36 -2.92 6.51 -13.20
CA GLU A 36 -4.38 6.45 -13.12
C GLU A 36 -4.85 6.12 -11.69
N SER A 37 -4.39 6.92 -10.73
CA SER A 37 -4.59 6.72 -9.30
C SER A 37 -6.08 6.65 -8.94
N HIS A 38 -6.39 6.16 -7.73
CA HIS A 38 -7.75 6.30 -7.21
C HIS A 38 -8.24 7.74 -7.26
N ASN A 39 -7.40 8.73 -6.94
CA ASN A 39 -7.79 10.14 -7.04
C ASN A 39 -8.22 10.51 -8.47
N GLN A 40 -7.39 10.19 -9.48
CA GLN A 40 -7.71 10.51 -10.87
C GLN A 40 -9.01 9.81 -11.32
N ARG A 41 -9.22 8.56 -10.90
CA ARG A 41 -10.46 7.81 -11.18
C ARG A 41 -11.67 8.45 -10.51
N ILE A 42 -11.52 8.96 -9.29
CA ILE A 42 -12.61 9.66 -8.60
C ILE A 42 -12.89 11.01 -9.29
N ASP A 43 -11.86 11.76 -9.67
CA ASP A 43 -12.02 13.02 -10.39
C ASP A 43 -12.75 12.79 -11.73
N ALA A 44 -12.39 11.72 -12.45
CA ALA A 44 -13.06 11.34 -13.70
C ALA A 44 -14.53 10.92 -13.52
N ASN A 45 -14.85 10.16 -12.46
CA ASN A 45 -16.20 9.62 -12.24
C ASN A 45 -17.15 10.58 -11.52
N PHE A 46 -16.62 11.50 -10.70
CA PHE A 46 -17.42 12.32 -9.77
C PHE A 46 -17.10 13.81 -9.84
N GLY A 47 -16.19 14.23 -10.72
CA GLY A 47 -15.70 15.60 -10.83
C GLY A 47 -14.61 15.93 -9.80
N ASP A 48 -13.84 16.98 -10.08
CA ASP A 48 -12.69 17.45 -9.29
C ASP A 48 -13.00 18.69 -8.41
N SER A 49 -14.14 19.34 -8.66
CA SER A 49 -14.50 20.60 -8.00
C SER A 49 -14.62 20.47 -6.49
N HIS A 50 -13.93 21.37 -5.78
CA HIS A 50 -13.90 21.45 -4.30
C HIS A 50 -13.39 20.18 -3.59
N ARG A 51 -12.64 19.32 -4.29
CA ARG A 51 -11.99 18.16 -3.68
C ARG A 51 -10.56 18.50 -3.26
N SER A 52 -10.10 17.80 -2.23
CA SER A 52 -8.70 17.86 -1.80
C SER A 52 -8.25 16.47 -1.38
N ASN A 53 -7.04 16.09 -1.78
CA ASN A 53 -6.43 14.84 -1.33
C ASN A 53 -5.52 15.09 -0.14
N GLN A 54 -5.42 14.06 0.69
CA GLN A 54 -4.59 14.07 1.90
C GLN A 54 -3.80 12.77 1.93
N THR A 55 -2.51 12.87 2.26
CA THR A 55 -1.64 11.70 2.46
C THR A 55 -1.11 11.75 3.88
N ALA A 56 -1.48 10.75 4.69
CA ALA A 56 -0.91 10.54 6.02
C ALA A 56 0.25 9.51 6.00
N ALA A 57 0.60 8.99 4.83
CA ALA A 57 1.61 7.96 4.71
C ALA A 57 3.02 8.48 4.93
N GLU A 58 3.82 7.67 5.60
CA GLU A 58 5.23 7.92 5.92
C GLU A 58 6.07 6.70 5.55
N ASN A 59 7.33 6.95 5.16
CA ASN A 59 8.26 5.86 4.89
C ASN A 59 8.61 5.18 6.22
N GLY A 60 8.56 3.84 6.23
CA GLY A 60 8.77 3.05 7.44
C GLY A 60 7.54 2.87 8.34
N ALA A 61 6.41 3.52 8.04
CA ALA A 61 5.21 3.40 8.87
C ALA A 61 4.73 1.94 9.02
N GLU A 62 4.47 1.55 10.26
CA GLU A 62 3.98 0.25 10.69
C GLU A 62 2.51 0.33 11.11
N MET A 63 1.89 -0.81 11.40
CA MET A 63 0.51 -0.84 11.90
C MET A 63 0.34 -0.06 13.21
N GLY A 64 1.42 0.05 14.01
CA GLY A 64 1.42 0.87 15.23
C GLY A 64 1.21 2.36 15.00
N ASP A 65 1.52 2.86 13.80
CA ASP A 65 1.38 4.28 13.44
C ASP A 65 -0.03 4.65 12.99
N LEU A 66 -0.90 3.65 12.73
CA LEU A 66 -2.23 3.87 12.20
C LEU A 66 -3.05 4.82 13.07
N THR A 67 -2.98 4.68 14.40
CA THR A 67 -3.70 5.57 15.34
C THR A 67 -3.31 7.04 15.17
N SER A 68 -2.01 7.33 15.04
CA SER A 68 -1.53 8.71 14.87
C SER A 68 -1.89 9.25 13.49
N GLN A 69 -1.74 8.45 12.43
CA GLN A 69 -2.13 8.84 11.08
C GLN A 69 -3.64 9.09 10.96
N ALA A 70 -4.46 8.21 11.56
CA ALA A 70 -5.91 8.30 11.58
C ALA A 70 -6.42 9.53 12.35
N SER A 71 -5.74 9.92 13.44
CA SER A 71 -6.06 11.14 14.19
C SER A 71 -5.95 12.39 13.30
N GLY A 72 -5.09 12.35 12.28
CA GLY A 72 -4.95 13.42 11.30
C GLY A 72 -6.16 13.62 10.38
N ALA A 73 -7.16 12.73 10.40
CA ALA A 73 -8.41 12.89 9.64
C ALA A 73 -9.41 13.84 10.32
N ALA A 74 -9.25 14.10 11.62
CA ALA A 74 -10.15 14.96 12.40
C ALA A 74 -10.32 16.34 11.75
N GLY A 75 -11.57 16.75 11.53
CA GLY A 75 -11.92 18.06 10.96
C GLY A 75 -11.60 18.25 9.47
N LYS A 76 -11.09 17.22 8.77
CA LYS A 76 -10.75 17.30 7.34
C LYS A 76 -11.86 16.85 6.39
N ASN A 77 -13.00 16.44 6.92
CA ASN A 77 -14.16 15.97 6.15
C ASN A 77 -13.79 14.89 5.11
N VAL A 78 -12.98 13.91 5.53
CA VAL A 78 -12.56 12.80 4.68
C VAL A 78 -13.77 11.94 4.32
N THR A 79 -14.06 11.80 3.03
CA THR A 79 -15.19 11.01 2.51
C THR A 79 -14.77 9.64 1.97
N TYR A 80 -13.50 9.50 1.59
CA TYR A 80 -12.89 8.25 1.18
C TYR A 80 -11.50 8.11 1.80
N ALA A 81 -11.28 7.02 2.54
CA ALA A 81 -10.00 6.69 3.15
C ALA A 81 -9.55 5.29 2.74
N THR A 82 -8.26 5.15 2.46
CA THR A 82 -7.62 3.86 2.22
C THR A 82 -6.64 3.56 3.34
N VAL A 83 -6.63 2.34 3.88
CA VAL A 83 -5.66 1.87 4.88
C VAL A 83 -4.78 0.80 4.26
N LEU A 84 -3.48 1.10 4.10
CA LEU A 84 -2.50 0.25 3.42
C LEU A 84 -1.21 0.19 4.25
N LEU A 85 -1.34 -0.38 5.45
CA LEU A 85 -0.26 -0.57 6.42
C LEU A 85 -0.06 -2.07 6.70
N GLY A 86 1.12 -2.43 7.21
CA GLY A 86 1.46 -3.80 7.58
C GLY A 86 2.66 -4.39 6.82
N SER A 87 3.06 -3.80 5.68
CA SER A 87 4.27 -4.26 4.98
C SER A 87 5.54 -4.06 5.81
N ASN A 88 5.67 -2.95 6.54
CA ASN A 88 6.82 -2.71 7.42
C ASN A 88 6.76 -3.55 8.70
N ASP A 89 5.58 -4.05 9.10
CA ASP A 89 5.47 -5.04 10.17
C ASP A 89 6.07 -6.39 9.73
N ALA A 90 5.96 -6.76 8.45
CA ALA A 90 6.59 -7.95 7.88
C ALA A 90 8.06 -7.71 7.45
N CYS A 91 8.40 -6.48 7.08
CA CYS A 91 9.73 -6.04 6.65
C CYS A 91 10.52 -5.40 7.79
N ARG A 92 11.05 -6.26 8.66
CA ARG A 92 11.90 -5.89 9.79
C ARG A 92 13.36 -6.26 9.53
N ASP A 93 14.24 -5.97 10.47
CA ASP A 93 15.65 -6.37 10.38
C ASP A 93 15.81 -7.90 10.36
N SER A 94 14.97 -8.62 11.12
CA SER A 94 14.93 -10.08 11.13
C SER A 94 13.52 -10.63 11.38
N VAL A 95 13.35 -11.95 11.23
CA VAL A 95 12.07 -12.62 11.54
C VAL A 95 11.68 -12.54 13.02
N ALA A 96 12.64 -12.31 13.92
CA ALA A 96 12.41 -12.20 15.36
C ALA A 96 11.72 -10.88 15.75
N ASP A 97 11.79 -9.87 14.87
CA ASP A 97 11.29 -8.53 15.11
C ASP A 97 9.85 -8.32 14.61
N LEU A 98 9.25 -9.34 13.97
CA LEU A 98 7.87 -9.28 13.49
C LEU A 98 6.90 -9.26 14.69
N PRO A 99 5.89 -8.37 14.69
CA PRO A 99 4.92 -8.33 15.78
C PRO A 99 4.12 -9.64 15.84
N THR A 100 3.73 -10.04 17.05
CA THR A 100 2.79 -11.15 17.22
C THR A 100 1.42 -10.83 16.61
N ASP A 101 0.59 -11.85 16.37
CA ASP A 101 -0.77 -11.67 15.86
C ASP A 101 -1.61 -10.78 16.77
N GLY A 102 -1.47 -10.96 18.10
CA GLY A 102 -2.17 -10.15 19.09
C GLY A 102 -1.77 -8.67 19.01
N GLN A 103 -0.47 -8.37 18.93
CA GLN A 103 0.02 -6.99 18.81
C GLN A 103 -0.45 -6.33 17.51
N PHE A 104 -0.37 -7.04 16.38
CA PHE A 104 -0.81 -6.51 15.10
C PHE A 104 -2.33 -6.24 15.11
N ARG A 105 -3.13 -7.17 15.65
CA ARG A 105 -4.58 -7.01 15.82
C ARG A 105 -4.93 -5.80 16.69
N GLU A 106 -4.33 -5.69 17.87
CA GLU A 106 -4.60 -4.58 18.80
C GLU A 106 -4.31 -3.22 18.16
N ARG A 107 -3.15 -3.10 17.49
CA ARG A 107 -2.75 -1.88 16.77
C ARG A 107 -3.75 -1.54 15.66
N PHE A 108 -4.15 -2.54 14.87
CA PHE A 108 -5.10 -2.32 13.78
C PHE A 108 -6.49 -1.94 14.28
N GLU A 109 -7.01 -2.62 15.32
CA GLU A 109 -8.30 -2.31 15.93
C GLU A 109 -8.33 -0.89 16.47
N GLY A 110 -7.32 -0.47 17.26
CA GLY A 110 -7.25 0.88 17.80
C GLY A 110 -7.08 1.96 16.73
N GLY A 111 -6.28 1.68 15.70
CA GLY A 111 -6.09 2.60 14.59
C GLY A 111 -7.35 2.76 13.74
N LEU A 112 -8.05 1.67 13.44
CA LEU A 112 -9.30 1.70 12.68
C LEU A 112 -10.44 2.35 13.50
N ASP A 113 -10.52 2.12 14.80
CA ASP A 113 -11.46 2.82 15.69
C ASP A 113 -11.24 4.33 15.69
N THR A 114 -9.98 4.75 15.75
CA THR A 114 -9.59 6.16 15.68
C THR A 114 -9.98 6.76 14.33
N LEU A 115 -9.76 6.04 13.23
CA LEU A 115 -10.15 6.50 11.90
C LEU A 115 -11.67 6.68 11.83
N LEU A 116 -12.44 5.64 12.16
CA LEU A 116 -13.90 5.63 12.02
C LEU A 116 -14.59 6.69 12.88
N THR A 117 -14.05 6.98 14.08
CA THR A 117 -14.56 8.04 14.97
C THR A 117 -14.39 9.43 14.35
N ASN A 118 -13.36 9.63 13.51
CA ASN A 118 -13.08 10.91 12.86
C ASN A 118 -13.78 11.07 11.49
N LEU A 119 -14.50 10.05 11.01
CA LEU A 119 -15.21 10.08 9.74
C LEU A 119 -16.71 10.33 9.95
N ALA A 120 -17.30 11.12 9.04
CA ALA A 120 -18.73 11.36 9.01
C ALA A 120 -19.50 10.11 8.53
N ALA A 121 -20.82 10.07 8.81
CA ALA A 121 -21.71 9.11 8.18
C ALA A 121 -21.66 9.22 6.66
N GLY A 122 -21.74 8.09 5.96
CA GLY A 122 -21.59 7.96 4.51
C GLY A 122 -20.13 7.86 4.04
N ALA A 123 -19.15 8.04 4.91
CA ALA A 123 -17.74 7.88 4.53
C ALA A 123 -17.43 6.44 4.10
N THR A 124 -16.50 6.33 3.16
CA THR A 124 -16.01 5.06 2.62
C THR A 124 -14.61 4.78 3.13
N VAL A 125 -14.38 3.57 3.63
CA VAL A 125 -13.07 3.08 4.06
C VAL A 125 -12.75 1.80 3.30
N GLN A 126 -11.58 1.74 2.68
CA GLN A 126 -11.06 0.53 2.06
C GLN A 126 -9.75 0.13 2.73
N VAL A 127 -9.74 -1.04 3.35
CA VAL A 127 -8.55 -1.68 3.89
C VAL A 127 -7.97 -2.59 2.81
N VAL A 128 -6.70 -2.41 2.50
CA VAL A 128 -6.01 -3.18 1.46
C VAL A 128 -5.03 -4.13 2.14
N ALA A 129 -5.02 -5.39 1.70
CA ALA A 129 -4.10 -6.39 2.21
C ALA A 129 -2.62 -5.96 2.06
N ILE A 130 -1.78 -6.53 2.92
CA ILE A 130 -0.33 -6.50 2.77
C ILE A 130 0.01 -7.32 1.50
N PRO A 131 0.79 -6.77 0.55
CA PRO A 131 1.20 -7.49 -0.65
C PRO A 131 2.01 -8.76 -0.33
N ASN A 132 2.04 -9.71 -1.26
CA ASN A 132 2.90 -10.88 -1.13
C ASN A 132 4.38 -10.49 -1.35
N ILE A 133 5.05 -10.14 -0.26
CA ILE A 133 6.47 -9.71 -0.28
C ILE A 133 7.41 -10.83 -0.77
N ILE A 134 7.02 -12.10 -0.63
CA ILE A 134 7.83 -13.22 -1.13
C ILE A 134 7.78 -13.27 -2.66
N GLU A 135 6.65 -12.93 -3.28
CA GLU A 135 6.57 -12.79 -4.73
C GLU A 135 7.43 -11.61 -5.21
N VAL A 136 7.41 -10.49 -4.50
CA VAL A 136 8.30 -9.34 -4.79
C VAL A 136 9.77 -9.76 -4.73
N TYR A 137 10.18 -10.50 -3.68
CA TYR A 137 11.53 -11.04 -3.59
C TYR A 137 11.87 -11.96 -4.77
N ASN A 138 10.96 -12.85 -5.16
CA ASN A 138 11.18 -13.79 -6.26
C ASN A 138 11.40 -13.08 -7.60
N GLN A 139 10.65 -12.02 -7.87
CA GLN A 139 10.82 -11.21 -9.08
C GLN A 139 12.08 -10.33 -9.00
N GLY A 140 12.33 -9.72 -7.84
CA GLY A 140 13.46 -8.81 -7.64
C GLY A 140 14.82 -9.50 -7.66
N ARG A 141 14.93 -10.72 -7.11
CA ARG A 141 16.24 -11.41 -6.96
C ARG A 141 16.90 -11.80 -8.28
N VAL A 142 16.14 -11.77 -9.38
CA VAL A 142 16.61 -12.05 -10.75
C VAL A 142 16.62 -10.81 -11.63
N LYS A 143 16.39 -9.62 -11.06
CA LYS A 143 16.39 -8.33 -11.75
C LYS A 143 17.72 -7.61 -11.52
N GLN A 144 18.01 -6.62 -12.37
CA GLN A 144 19.08 -5.65 -12.18
C GLN A 144 18.52 -4.25 -11.95
N ALA A 145 18.99 -3.57 -10.91
CA ALA A 145 18.76 -2.15 -10.69
C ALA A 145 19.47 -1.34 -11.76
N LEU A 146 18.74 -0.45 -12.42
CA LEU A 146 19.16 0.40 -13.55
C LEU A 146 19.75 -0.38 -14.73
N GLY A 147 19.60 -1.70 -14.78
CA GLY A 147 20.31 -2.57 -15.74
C GLY A 147 21.82 -2.64 -15.49
N LEU A 148 22.28 -2.31 -14.28
CA LEU A 148 23.70 -2.17 -13.95
C LEU A 148 24.15 -3.06 -12.79
N VAL A 149 23.31 -3.22 -11.77
CA VAL A 149 23.68 -3.91 -10.51
C VAL A 149 22.61 -4.93 -10.17
N ASP A 150 22.99 -6.16 -9.83
CA ASP A 150 22.04 -7.18 -9.40
C ASP A 150 21.32 -6.71 -8.12
N CYS A 151 19.99 -6.83 -8.09
CA CYS A 151 19.21 -6.29 -6.97
C CYS A 151 19.59 -6.87 -5.59
N PRO A 152 19.99 -8.16 -5.45
CA PRO A 152 20.54 -8.66 -4.19
C PRO A 152 21.72 -7.85 -3.64
N ASP A 153 22.59 -7.30 -4.50
CA ASP A 153 23.71 -6.45 -4.07
C ASP A 153 23.23 -5.07 -3.60
N VAL A 154 22.15 -4.56 -4.19
CA VAL A 154 21.50 -3.32 -3.73
C VAL A 154 20.89 -3.52 -2.35
N TRP A 155 20.17 -4.63 -2.15
CA TRP A 155 19.54 -4.96 -0.86
C TRP A 155 20.55 -5.17 0.26
N ALA A 156 21.66 -5.85 -0.02
CA ALA A 156 22.74 -6.05 0.94
C ALA A 156 23.34 -4.72 1.45
N ARG A 157 23.24 -3.65 0.67
CA ARG A 157 23.76 -2.31 1.02
C ARG A 157 22.70 -1.40 1.65
N SER A 158 21.43 -1.52 1.25
CA SER A 158 20.36 -0.67 1.75
C SER A 158 19.90 -1.09 3.15
N GLY A 159 19.95 -2.39 3.47
CA GLY A 159 19.47 -2.92 4.74
C GLY A 159 17.93 -2.93 4.88
N ASN A 160 17.20 -2.63 3.82
CA ASN A 160 15.73 -2.61 3.86
C ASN A 160 15.16 -4.03 3.93
N CYS A 161 14.12 -4.23 4.75
CA CYS A 161 13.37 -5.50 4.85
C CYS A 161 14.30 -6.71 5.06
N GLY A 162 15.18 -6.64 6.06
CA GLY A 162 16.16 -7.69 6.39
C GLY A 162 15.55 -9.07 6.62
N SER A 163 14.31 -9.15 7.09
CA SER A 163 13.54 -10.40 7.25
C SER A 163 13.32 -11.18 5.94
N VAL A 164 13.45 -10.53 4.77
CA VAL A 164 13.23 -11.16 3.45
C VAL A 164 14.40 -10.95 2.50
N LEU A 165 14.86 -9.71 2.37
CA LEU A 165 15.81 -9.29 1.32
C LEU A 165 17.27 -9.47 1.72
N SER A 166 17.53 -9.68 3.02
CA SER A 166 18.89 -9.91 3.51
C SER A 166 19.49 -11.16 2.84
N PRO A 167 20.78 -11.12 2.45
CA PRO A 167 21.49 -12.32 2.03
C PRO A 167 21.62 -13.36 3.15
N GLN A 168 21.42 -12.98 4.41
CA GLN A 168 21.38 -13.89 5.55
C GLN A 168 20.00 -14.52 5.79
N ALA A 169 18.92 -13.97 5.19
CA ALA A 169 17.58 -14.56 5.33
C ALA A 169 17.52 -15.90 4.58
N THR A 170 17.10 -16.94 5.29
CA THR A 170 16.96 -18.30 4.76
C THR A 170 15.60 -18.49 4.08
N ASP A 171 15.42 -19.60 3.37
CA ASP A 171 14.11 -19.95 2.82
C ASP A 171 13.07 -20.24 3.91
N ALA A 172 13.52 -20.74 5.07
CA ALA A 172 12.65 -20.92 6.23
C ALA A 172 12.17 -19.56 6.78
N ASP A 173 13.06 -18.55 6.80
CA ASP A 173 12.69 -17.18 7.20
C ASP A 173 11.66 -16.59 6.25
N ARG A 174 11.87 -16.73 4.93
CA ARG A 174 10.90 -16.24 3.91
C ARG A 174 9.56 -16.97 4.01
N ALA A 175 9.57 -18.29 4.23
CA ALA A 175 8.35 -19.05 4.45
C ALA A 175 7.62 -18.62 5.73
N PHE A 176 8.37 -18.32 6.80
CA PHE A 176 7.81 -17.78 8.03
C PHE A 176 7.18 -16.40 7.79
N VAL A 177 7.88 -15.47 7.13
CA VAL A 177 7.35 -14.14 6.78
C VAL A 177 6.06 -14.26 5.96
N LEU A 178 6.01 -15.15 4.96
CA LEU A 178 4.78 -15.41 4.20
C LEU A 178 3.63 -15.85 5.11
N SER A 179 3.89 -16.77 6.05
CA SER A 179 2.87 -17.22 7.00
C SER A 179 2.36 -16.07 7.90
N ARG A 180 3.25 -15.14 8.29
CA ARG A 180 2.89 -13.94 9.06
C ARG A 180 2.05 -12.97 8.24
N ILE A 181 2.41 -12.70 6.98
CA ILE A 181 1.61 -11.87 6.06
C ILE A 181 0.21 -12.44 5.88
N VAL A 182 0.08 -13.76 5.71
CA VAL A 182 -1.23 -14.44 5.61
C VAL A 182 -2.04 -14.25 6.90
N ALA A 183 -1.41 -14.40 8.07
CA ALA A 183 -2.07 -14.19 9.36
C ALA A 183 -2.50 -12.73 9.57
N TYR A 184 -1.64 -11.76 9.25
CA TYR A 184 -1.97 -10.34 9.31
C TYR A 184 -3.10 -9.98 8.34
N ASN A 185 -3.07 -10.46 7.10
CA ASN A 185 -4.15 -10.21 6.14
C ASN A 185 -5.48 -10.83 6.57
N ARG A 186 -5.45 -11.98 7.26
CA ARG A 186 -6.63 -12.56 7.90
C ARG A 186 -7.16 -11.64 9.01
N ILE A 187 -6.28 -11.10 9.86
CA ILE A 187 -6.66 -10.13 10.91
C ILE A 187 -7.25 -8.86 10.29
N LEU A 188 -6.62 -8.30 9.26
CA LEU A 188 -7.12 -7.13 8.54
C LEU A 188 -8.54 -7.38 8.04
N ARG A 189 -8.80 -8.52 7.39
CA ARG A 189 -10.14 -8.89 6.93
C ARG A 189 -11.14 -9.00 8.07
N GLU A 190 -10.85 -9.84 9.07
CA GLU A 190 -11.78 -10.12 10.18
C GLU A 190 -12.14 -8.85 10.97
N VAL A 191 -11.15 -8.01 11.29
CA VAL A 191 -11.39 -6.75 12.00
C VAL A 191 -12.21 -5.79 11.13
N THR A 192 -11.89 -5.68 9.84
CA THR A 192 -12.63 -4.82 8.91
C THR A 192 -14.10 -5.23 8.81
N GLU A 193 -14.38 -6.53 8.65
CA GLU A 193 -15.74 -7.09 8.62
C GLU A 193 -16.51 -6.81 9.92
N ASN A 194 -15.85 -6.99 11.08
CA ASN A 194 -16.44 -6.68 12.37
C ASN A 194 -16.77 -5.18 12.52
N LYS A 195 -15.85 -4.29 12.11
CA LYS A 195 -16.10 -2.83 12.15
C LYS A 195 -17.20 -2.41 11.19
N ALA A 196 -17.28 -3.02 10.01
CA ALA A 196 -18.38 -2.81 9.06
C ALA A 196 -19.74 -3.17 9.68
N ALA A 197 -19.82 -4.31 10.38
CA ALA A 197 -21.05 -4.71 11.06
C ALA A 197 -21.46 -3.76 12.21
N GLN A 198 -20.47 -3.14 12.87
CA GLN A 198 -20.68 -2.21 13.99
C GLN A 198 -20.99 -0.76 13.55
N ASN A 199 -20.63 -0.38 12.32
CA ASN A 199 -20.72 1.00 11.80
C ASN A 199 -21.52 1.02 10.49
N GLN A 200 -22.82 0.70 10.58
CA GLN A 200 -23.70 0.59 9.42
C GLN A 200 -23.98 1.92 8.70
N ASP A 201 -23.60 3.04 9.29
CA ASP A 201 -23.68 4.37 8.70
C ASP A 201 -22.50 4.68 7.77
N LYS A 202 -21.51 3.79 7.64
CA LYS A 202 -20.30 3.96 6.79
C LYS A 202 -20.09 2.73 5.91
N PHE A 203 -19.36 2.91 4.82
CA PHE A 203 -19.01 1.83 3.89
C PHE A 203 -17.59 1.36 4.16
N ILE A 204 -17.43 0.26 4.88
CA ILE A 204 -16.12 -0.26 5.30
C ILE A 204 -15.87 -1.59 4.61
N THR A 205 -14.79 -1.70 3.84
CA THR A 205 -14.49 -2.85 2.99
C THR A 205 -13.04 -3.28 3.11
N PHE A 206 -12.80 -4.58 2.91
CA PHE A 206 -11.47 -5.17 2.77
C PHE A 206 -11.28 -5.71 1.35
N THR A 207 -10.07 -5.58 0.81
CA THR A 207 -9.67 -6.27 -0.42
C THR A 207 -8.31 -6.96 -0.27
N ASP A 208 -8.20 -8.16 -0.85
CA ASP A 208 -6.96 -8.94 -0.96
C ASP A 208 -6.23 -8.75 -2.30
N ALA A 209 -6.65 -7.78 -3.12
CA ALA A 209 -6.13 -7.57 -4.46
C ALA A 209 -4.60 -7.41 -4.50
N SER A 210 -4.02 -6.63 -3.60
CA SER A 210 -2.57 -6.43 -3.51
C SER A 210 -1.80 -7.70 -3.10
N PHE A 211 -2.42 -8.61 -2.35
CA PHE A 211 -1.81 -9.87 -1.91
C PHE A 211 -1.87 -10.94 -3.00
N THR A 212 -2.98 -10.99 -3.74
CA THR A 212 -3.20 -11.96 -4.82
C THR A 212 -2.60 -11.51 -6.15
N TYR A 213 -2.26 -10.22 -6.28
CA TYR A 213 -1.60 -9.68 -7.46
C TYR A 213 -0.25 -10.35 -7.72
N ARG A 214 -0.03 -10.74 -8.97
CA ARG A 214 1.22 -11.37 -9.41
C ARG A 214 2.08 -10.32 -10.08
N PHE A 215 3.00 -9.76 -9.30
CA PHE A 215 3.96 -8.79 -9.80
C PHE A 215 4.85 -9.37 -10.90
N THR A 216 5.17 -8.53 -11.85
CA THR A 216 6.21 -8.75 -12.86
C THR A 216 7.44 -7.93 -12.52
N GLN A 217 8.58 -8.26 -13.12
CA GLN A 217 9.83 -7.50 -12.90
C GLN A 217 9.73 -6.03 -13.32
N SER A 218 8.91 -5.69 -14.32
CA SER A 218 8.69 -4.30 -14.75
C SER A 218 7.90 -3.49 -13.73
N GLU A 219 7.13 -4.14 -12.87
CA GLU A 219 6.31 -3.49 -11.84
C GLU A 219 7.07 -3.29 -10.53
N LEU A 220 8.32 -3.73 -10.47
CA LEU A 220 9.25 -3.45 -9.39
C LEU A 220 10.22 -2.34 -9.81
N SER A 221 10.50 -1.43 -8.88
CA SER A 221 11.38 -0.29 -9.07
C SER A 221 12.68 -0.69 -9.75
N ASN A 222 13.08 0.07 -10.76
CA ASN A 222 14.41 -0.07 -11.36
C ASN A 222 15.53 0.47 -10.44
N LEU A 223 15.21 1.03 -9.27
CA LEU A 223 16.18 1.58 -8.33
C LEU A 223 16.51 0.62 -7.20
N ASP A 224 15.48 0.07 -6.54
CA ASP A 224 15.66 -0.83 -5.41
C ASP A 224 15.04 -2.22 -5.61
N CYS A 225 14.37 -2.47 -6.73
CA CYS A 225 13.77 -3.75 -7.08
C CYS A 225 12.83 -4.34 -6.02
N PHE A 226 12.27 -3.48 -5.17
CA PHE A 226 11.47 -3.89 -4.03
C PHE A 226 10.17 -3.09 -3.98
N HIS A 227 10.28 -1.77 -3.96
CA HIS A 227 9.09 -0.92 -4.05
C HIS A 227 8.48 -1.01 -5.45
N SER A 228 7.17 -0.82 -5.55
CA SER A 228 6.48 -0.80 -6.84
C SER A 228 7.03 0.33 -7.71
N SER A 229 7.38 0.01 -8.97
CA SER A 229 7.64 1.02 -9.99
C SER A 229 6.36 1.81 -10.30
N TRP A 230 6.43 2.81 -11.18
CA TRP A 230 5.23 3.48 -11.67
C TRP A 230 4.26 2.50 -12.36
N GLU A 231 4.75 1.48 -13.09
CA GLU A 231 3.89 0.42 -13.64
C GLU A 231 3.20 -0.37 -12.52
N GLY A 232 3.93 -0.71 -11.46
CA GLY A 232 3.36 -1.41 -10.31
C GLY A 232 2.34 -0.55 -9.54
N GLN A 233 2.60 0.75 -9.39
CA GLN A 233 1.65 1.70 -8.80
C GLN A 233 0.38 1.79 -9.66
N LYS A 234 0.51 1.86 -10.98
CA LYS A 234 -0.61 1.84 -11.93
C LYS A 234 -1.43 0.56 -11.83
N ALA A 235 -0.76 -0.58 -11.84
CA ALA A 235 -1.39 -1.89 -11.74
C ALA A 235 -2.19 -2.02 -10.45
N LEU A 236 -1.57 -1.73 -9.31
CA LEU A 236 -2.23 -1.85 -8.02
C LEU A 236 -3.35 -0.84 -7.85
N SER A 237 -3.22 0.40 -8.35
CA SER A 237 -4.33 1.37 -8.42
C SER A 237 -5.54 0.75 -9.12
N ARG A 238 -5.34 0.17 -10.31
CA ARG A 238 -6.40 -0.51 -11.07
C ARG A 238 -7.00 -1.66 -10.29
N GLU A 239 -6.19 -2.57 -9.75
CA GLU A 239 -6.70 -3.75 -9.05
C GLU A 239 -7.48 -3.38 -7.79
N THR A 240 -6.99 -2.45 -6.96
CA THR A 240 -7.69 -2.03 -5.74
C THR A 240 -8.92 -1.17 -6.01
N TRP A 241 -8.97 -0.47 -7.14
CA TRP A 241 -10.19 0.19 -7.62
C TRP A 241 -11.24 -0.85 -8.01
N ASN A 242 -10.84 -1.82 -8.84
CA ASN A 242 -11.71 -2.84 -9.41
C ASN A 242 -12.27 -3.81 -8.38
N SER A 243 -11.52 -4.06 -7.30
CA SER A 243 -11.96 -4.88 -6.17
C SER A 243 -12.60 -4.08 -5.04
N GLY A 244 -12.69 -2.76 -5.19
CA GLY A 244 -13.00 -1.83 -4.13
C GLY A 244 -14.45 -1.34 -4.07
N PRO A 245 -14.71 -0.30 -3.24
CA PRO A 245 -16.04 0.28 -3.08
C PRO A 245 -16.57 0.92 -4.37
N PHE A 246 -15.68 1.26 -5.31
CA PHE A 246 -16.01 1.90 -6.59
C PHE A 246 -15.99 0.93 -7.78
N LYS A 247 -16.03 -0.39 -7.56
CA LYS A 247 -15.98 -1.39 -8.64
C LYS A 247 -17.09 -1.27 -9.71
N GLN A 248 -18.18 -0.56 -9.42
CA GLN A 248 -19.24 -0.30 -10.40
C GLN A 248 -18.96 0.94 -11.27
N HIS A 249 -17.92 1.71 -10.93
CA HIS A 249 -17.45 2.91 -11.60
C HIS A 249 -16.11 2.62 -12.30
N GLN A 250 -16.07 1.52 -13.05
CA GLN A 250 -14.94 1.18 -13.90
C GLN A 250 -15.13 1.90 -15.23
N GLU A 251 -14.56 3.09 -15.37
CA GLU A 251 -14.31 3.66 -16.70
C GLU A 251 -12.86 4.11 -16.76
N LEU A 252 -12.12 3.52 -17.69
CA LEU A 252 -11.04 4.07 -18.54
C LEU A 252 -10.66 2.93 -19.53
N ASP A 253 -11.33 2.88 -20.68
CA ASP A 253 -10.79 2.32 -21.94
C ASP A 253 -10.07 3.46 -22.70
#